data_AF-A0A939K8J5-F1
#
_entry.id   AF-A0A939K8J5-F1
#
_cell.length_a   1.000
_cell.length_b   1.000
_cell.length_c   1.000
_cell.angle_alpha   90.00
_cell.angle_beta   90.00
_cell.angle_gamma   90.00
#
_symmetry.space_group_name_H-M   'P 1'
#
loop_
_entity.id
_entity.type
_entity.pdbx_description
1 polymer ?
#
loop_
_entity_poly.entity_id
_entity_poly.type
_entity_poly.pdbx_seq_one_letter_code
_entity_poly.pdbx_strand_id
1 'polypeptide(L)'
;VGFGPDNVVHTSLSNGDGTFRQSIGSTPGFTKNYGWNTFNDSPRMVADVNGDGKADIIGFYSDRIFVSIGNGDGTFKAATSSTPGFTKNYGWNTFNDFPRMLADVNGDGKADIVGFGPDNVVHTSLSNGDGTFRNSIGSTPGFTKNYGWNTFNDSPRMLADISGDGKADIVGFYSDKIFVSIGNGNSTFKAATATTPGFTKNYGWTNFNEFPRMLGNQSLGGFASPSVPSNLDTEIIPKWSKDQQRNWLGINPNSSAYLSSGNKFVAANGSGGTSLWCTDYAYGRAIETGLFQNNQGIGKTVSLNAGSWDDQIGLSNVKYTPRVNSFIIFDGETGGTTDSRGHVGFVEQVYADGSFLISESNWGNYLGFGLRHLSAGTKAKFIYL
;
A
#
# COMPACT_ATOMS: atom_id res chain seq x y z
N VAL A 1 8.54 -0.21 -17.03
CA VAL A 1 8.66 0.83 -18.08
C VAL A 1 10.12 1.31 -18.11
N GLY A 2 10.72 1.49 -19.27
CA GLY A 2 12.08 2.00 -19.45
C GLY A 2 12.15 2.98 -20.63
N PHE A 3 13.00 4.00 -20.51
CA PHE A 3 13.16 5.06 -21.51
C PHE A 3 14.38 4.76 -22.40
N GLY A 4 14.14 4.21 -23.58
CA GLY A 4 15.15 3.62 -24.45
C GLY A 4 16.06 4.62 -25.18
N PRO A 5 17.27 4.19 -25.59
CA PRO A 5 18.19 5.00 -26.40
C PRO A 5 17.74 5.16 -27.87
N ASP A 6 16.79 4.35 -28.31
CA ASP A 6 16.20 4.28 -29.65
C ASP A 6 14.96 5.18 -29.83
N ASN A 7 14.73 6.09 -28.88
CA ASN A 7 13.54 6.97 -28.81
C ASN A 7 12.23 6.28 -28.48
N VAL A 8 12.29 5.03 -28.01
CA VAL A 8 11.12 4.24 -27.63
C VAL A 8 11.03 4.15 -26.11
N VAL A 9 9.83 4.26 -25.58
CA VAL A 9 9.50 3.84 -24.21
C VAL A 9 9.08 2.38 -24.25
N HIS A 10 9.82 1.54 -23.54
CA HIS A 10 9.62 0.10 -23.48
C HIS A 10 8.85 -0.28 -22.22
N THR A 11 7.77 -1.05 -22.38
CA THR A 11 6.98 -1.57 -21.26
C THR A 11 6.88 -3.08 -21.33
N SER A 12 7.30 -3.74 -20.25
CA SER A 12 7.06 -5.18 -20.03
C SER A 12 5.95 -5.34 -19.00
N LEU A 13 4.86 -6.00 -19.38
CA LEU A 13 3.75 -6.30 -18.48
C LEU A 13 4.03 -7.58 -17.70
N SER A 14 3.57 -7.62 -16.44
CA SER A 14 3.66 -8.81 -15.59
C SER A 14 2.72 -9.91 -16.10
N ASN A 15 3.15 -11.16 -15.96
CA ASN A 15 2.30 -12.34 -16.20
C ASN A 15 1.53 -12.76 -14.95
N GLY A 16 1.78 -12.14 -13.79
CA GLY A 16 1.16 -12.50 -12.51
C GLY A 16 1.81 -13.70 -11.81
N ASP A 17 2.86 -14.28 -12.40
CA ASP A 17 3.59 -15.45 -11.89
C ASP A 17 5.03 -15.11 -11.47
N GLY A 18 5.34 -13.80 -11.32
CA GLY A 18 6.69 -13.30 -11.07
C GLY A 18 7.55 -13.12 -12.32
N THR A 19 7.03 -13.40 -13.52
CA THR A 19 7.70 -13.15 -14.81
C THR A 19 7.09 -11.98 -15.58
N PHE A 20 7.80 -11.52 -16.62
CA PHE A 20 7.38 -10.41 -17.48
C PHE A 20 7.39 -10.80 -18.96
N ARG A 21 6.49 -10.19 -19.73
CA ARG A 21 6.45 -10.31 -21.20
C ARG A 21 7.60 -9.55 -21.87
N GLN A 22 7.88 -9.91 -23.12
CA GLN A 22 8.75 -9.08 -23.98
C GLN A 22 8.21 -7.65 -24.05
N SER A 23 9.11 -6.67 -24.05
CA SER A 23 8.70 -5.27 -24.00
C SER A 23 7.94 -4.84 -25.25
N ILE A 24 6.86 -4.11 -25.05
CA ILE A 24 6.13 -3.38 -26.08
C ILE A 24 6.71 -1.97 -26.15
N GLY A 25 6.94 -1.47 -27.36
CA GLY A 25 7.45 -0.13 -27.62
C GLY A 25 6.33 0.88 -27.88
N SER A 26 6.46 2.09 -27.34
CA SER A 26 5.62 3.25 -27.68
C SER A 26 6.46 4.53 -27.69
N THR A 27 5.98 5.61 -28.29
CA THR A 27 6.76 6.85 -28.50
C THR A 27 6.13 8.09 -27.86
N PRO A 28 5.83 8.10 -26.55
CA PRO A 28 5.20 9.26 -25.89
C PRO A 28 6.14 10.47 -25.70
N GLY A 29 7.40 10.39 -26.13
CA GLY A 29 8.33 11.53 -26.16
C GLY A 29 9.17 11.75 -24.90
N PHE A 30 9.28 10.76 -24.01
CA PHE A 30 10.00 10.88 -22.72
C PHE A 30 11.47 10.41 -22.74
N THR A 31 12.07 10.24 -23.91
CA THR A 31 13.46 9.73 -24.04
C THR A 31 14.50 10.84 -24.10
N LYS A 32 15.78 10.47 -23.95
CA LYS A 32 16.90 11.41 -23.86
C LYS A 32 17.00 12.35 -25.05
N ASN A 33 16.77 11.87 -26.27
CA ASN A 33 16.89 12.72 -27.47
C ASN A 33 15.76 13.76 -27.60
N TYR A 34 14.67 13.61 -26.83
CA TYR A 34 13.64 14.65 -26.66
C TYR A 34 13.95 15.61 -25.51
N GLY A 35 15.20 15.64 -25.02
CA GLY A 35 15.67 16.57 -23.98
C GLY A 35 15.53 16.06 -22.54
N TRP A 36 15.03 14.84 -22.35
CA TRP A 36 14.92 14.21 -21.04
C TRP A 36 16.26 13.59 -20.59
N ASN A 37 17.18 14.43 -20.13
CA ASN A 37 18.58 14.08 -19.86
C ASN A 37 18.77 12.98 -18.80
N THR A 38 18.91 13.36 -17.53
CA THR A 38 19.12 12.44 -16.40
C THR A 38 17.86 12.39 -15.53
N PHE A 39 17.70 11.33 -14.73
CA PHE A 39 16.65 11.31 -13.71
C PHE A 39 16.83 12.45 -12.70
N ASN A 40 18.08 12.77 -12.36
CA ASN A 40 18.36 13.84 -11.40
C ASN A 40 17.95 15.23 -11.94
N ASP A 41 18.10 15.47 -13.24
CA ASP A 41 17.75 16.74 -13.87
C ASP A 41 16.27 16.86 -14.21
N SER A 42 15.74 15.87 -14.90
CA SER A 42 14.36 15.86 -15.41
C SER A 42 13.72 14.54 -14.98
N PRO A 43 13.27 14.43 -13.71
CA PRO A 43 12.73 13.21 -13.16
C PRO A 43 11.57 12.70 -14.00
N ARG A 44 11.57 11.40 -14.26
CA ARG A 44 10.49 10.67 -14.91
C ARG A 44 10.10 9.53 -14.01
N MET A 45 8.81 9.40 -13.77
CA MET A 45 8.22 8.46 -12.83
C MET A 45 7.02 7.80 -13.46
N VAL A 46 6.55 6.74 -12.82
CA VAL A 46 5.39 5.98 -13.23
C VAL A 46 4.45 5.89 -12.03
N ALA A 47 3.19 6.26 -12.22
CA ALA A 47 2.13 6.14 -11.23
C ALA A 47 0.77 6.20 -11.95
N ASP A 48 -0.28 5.70 -11.31
CA ASP A 48 -1.65 5.90 -11.79
C ASP A 48 -2.14 7.29 -11.36
N VAL A 49 -2.27 8.23 -12.30
CA VAL A 49 -2.74 9.59 -12.00
C VAL A 49 -4.19 9.79 -12.38
N ASN A 50 -4.84 8.82 -13.02
CA ASN A 50 -6.22 8.92 -13.49
C ASN A 50 -7.22 8.06 -12.70
N GLY A 51 -6.73 7.15 -11.86
CA GLY A 51 -7.50 6.25 -10.99
C GLY A 51 -8.04 5.02 -11.72
N ASP A 52 -7.52 4.68 -12.90
CA ASP A 52 -7.97 3.53 -13.69
C ASP A 52 -7.22 2.22 -13.38
N GLY A 53 -6.31 2.28 -12.39
CA GLY A 53 -5.50 1.15 -11.94
C GLY A 53 -4.34 0.81 -12.87
N LYS A 54 -3.98 1.68 -13.82
CA LYS A 54 -2.87 1.47 -14.75
C LYS A 54 -1.79 2.53 -14.58
N ALA A 55 -0.58 2.13 -14.91
CA ALA A 55 0.58 3.00 -14.89
C ALA A 55 0.52 4.08 -15.99
N ASP A 56 0.66 5.34 -15.59
CA ASP A 56 0.91 6.49 -16.45
C ASP A 56 2.38 6.94 -16.35
N ILE A 57 2.87 7.72 -17.33
CA ILE A 57 4.19 8.36 -17.25
C ILE A 57 4.04 9.81 -16.85
N ILE A 58 4.79 10.23 -15.84
CA ILE A 58 4.89 11.62 -15.39
C ILE A 58 6.33 12.08 -15.55
N GLY A 59 6.54 13.24 -16.16
CA GLY A 59 7.85 13.83 -16.33
C GLY A 59 7.88 15.29 -15.91
N PHE A 60 8.84 15.64 -15.06
CA PHE A 60 9.10 17.01 -14.62
C PHE A 60 10.15 17.63 -15.54
N TYR A 61 9.70 18.33 -16.58
CA TYR A 61 10.59 19.00 -17.53
C TYR A 61 11.07 20.35 -16.97
N SER A 62 11.81 21.14 -17.75
CA SER A 62 12.38 22.41 -17.28
C SER A 62 11.29 23.45 -16.96
N ASP A 63 10.22 23.49 -17.74
CA ASP A 63 9.16 24.50 -17.66
C ASP A 63 7.80 23.93 -17.24
N ARG A 64 7.47 22.70 -17.65
CA ARG A 64 6.17 22.05 -17.40
C ARG A 64 6.29 20.64 -16.86
N ILE A 65 5.18 20.15 -16.33
CA ILE A 65 4.99 18.72 -16.06
C ILE A 65 4.22 18.13 -17.23
N PHE A 66 4.75 17.04 -17.78
CA PHE A 66 4.13 16.28 -18.86
C PHE A 66 3.63 14.95 -18.31
N VAL A 67 2.43 14.56 -18.72
CA VAL A 67 1.83 13.28 -18.38
C VAL A 67 1.37 12.58 -19.64
N SER A 68 1.71 11.30 -19.78
CA SER A 68 1.22 10.43 -20.83
C SER A 68 0.44 9.29 -20.19
N ILE A 69 -0.88 9.30 -20.42
CA ILE A 69 -1.81 8.34 -19.85
C ILE A 69 -1.61 6.97 -20.49
N GLY A 70 -1.50 5.93 -19.66
CA GLY A 70 -1.37 4.54 -20.08
C GLY A 70 -2.67 4.00 -20.67
N ASN A 71 -2.55 3.16 -21.70
CA ASN A 71 -3.71 2.46 -22.26
C ASN A 71 -3.99 1.14 -21.51
N GLY A 72 -3.04 0.65 -20.70
CA GLY A 72 -3.11 -0.63 -20.00
C GLY A 72 -2.57 -1.83 -20.79
N ASP A 73 -2.25 -1.62 -22.06
CA ASP A 73 -1.65 -2.62 -22.96
C ASP A 73 -0.12 -2.47 -23.09
N GLY A 74 0.49 -1.62 -22.26
CA GLY A 74 1.92 -1.29 -22.30
C GLY A 74 2.27 -0.09 -23.19
N THR A 75 1.29 0.49 -23.89
CA THR A 75 1.43 1.74 -24.66
C THR A 75 0.85 2.94 -23.91
N PHE A 76 1.18 4.15 -24.38
CA PHE A 76 0.72 5.40 -23.78
C PHE A 76 0.20 6.38 -24.82
N LYS A 77 -0.71 7.26 -24.40
CA LYS A 77 -1.28 8.34 -25.22
C LYS A 77 -0.29 9.49 -25.44
N ALA A 78 -0.63 10.41 -26.34
CA ALA A 78 0.11 11.67 -26.45
C ALA A 78 0.14 12.41 -25.09
N ALA A 79 1.25 13.08 -24.80
CA ALA A 79 1.43 13.73 -23.51
C ALA A 79 0.60 15.01 -23.40
N THR A 80 -0.13 15.16 -22.29
CA THR A 80 -0.74 16.41 -21.83
C THR A 80 0.25 17.14 -20.93
N SER A 81 0.20 18.47 -20.85
CA SER A 81 1.06 19.25 -19.96
C SER A 81 0.28 20.15 -19.02
N SER A 82 0.82 20.40 -17.82
CA SER A 82 0.32 21.40 -16.87
C SER A 82 1.48 22.14 -16.19
N THR A 83 1.18 23.25 -15.51
CA THR A 83 2.17 24.12 -14.83
C THR A 83 1.87 24.29 -13.34
N PRO A 84 1.77 23.21 -12.54
CA PRO A 84 1.49 23.33 -11.11
C PRO A 84 2.70 23.82 -10.28
N GLY A 85 3.87 23.97 -10.91
CA GLY A 85 5.17 24.20 -10.25
C GLY A 85 6.10 23.00 -10.43
N PHE A 86 7.02 22.78 -9.47
CA PHE A 86 7.91 21.61 -9.39
C PHE A 86 8.97 21.45 -10.49
N THR A 87 9.16 22.46 -11.33
CA THR A 87 10.13 22.42 -12.44
C THR A 87 11.33 23.32 -12.19
N LYS A 88 12.39 23.14 -13.00
CA LYS A 88 13.64 23.90 -12.86
C LYS A 88 13.43 25.41 -12.92
N ASN A 89 12.49 25.87 -13.76
CA ASN A 89 12.15 27.28 -13.87
C ASN A 89 11.57 27.87 -12.57
N TYR A 90 11.07 27.04 -11.66
CA TYR A 90 10.63 27.43 -10.32
C TYR A 90 11.66 27.08 -9.22
N GLY A 91 12.92 26.84 -9.58
CA GLY A 91 14.01 26.56 -8.64
C GLY A 91 14.20 25.09 -8.25
N TRP A 92 13.42 24.17 -8.82
CA TRP A 92 13.53 22.72 -8.55
C TRP A 92 14.65 22.09 -9.38
N ASN A 93 15.89 22.48 -9.09
CA ASN A 93 17.06 22.23 -9.92
C ASN A 93 17.36 20.74 -10.15
N THR A 94 17.38 19.93 -9.07
CA THR A 94 17.68 18.50 -9.15
C THR A 94 16.75 17.68 -8.25
N PHE A 95 16.54 16.40 -8.57
CA PHE A 95 15.84 15.47 -7.69
C PHE A 95 16.60 15.29 -6.37
N ASN A 96 17.92 15.20 -6.44
CA ASN A 96 18.73 14.97 -5.27
C ASN A 96 18.62 16.14 -4.26
N ASP A 97 18.53 17.39 -4.71
CA ASP A 97 18.29 18.54 -3.82
C ASP A 97 16.82 18.66 -3.42
N PHE A 98 15.92 18.56 -4.41
CA PHE A 98 14.49 18.80 -4.27
C PHE A 98 13.70 17.60 -4.82
N PRO A 99 13.52 16.54 -4.00
CA PRO A 99 12.80 15.37 -4.41
C PRO A 99 11.35 15.71 -4.72
N ARG A 100 10.85 15.06 -5.78
CA ARG A 100 9.45 15.07 -6.20
C ARG A 100 8.98 13.63 -6.20
N MET A 101 7.81 13.37 -5.68
CA MET A 101 7.27 12.03 -5.50
C MET A 101 5.81 12.02 -5.91
N LEU A 102 5.31 10.81 -6.16
CA LEU A 102 3.93 10.57 -6.56
C LEU A 102 3.28 9.64 -5.53
N ALA A 103 2.16 10.05 -4.95
CA ALA A 103 1.34 9.22 -4.08
C ALA A 103 -0.06 9.84 -3.91
N ASP A 104 -1.06 9.01 -3.63
CA ASP A 104 -2.41 9.50 -3.29
C ASP A 104 -2.40 10.12 -1.89
N VAL A 105 -2.55 11.44 -1.79
CA VAL A 105 -2.53 12.15 -0.50
C VAL A 105 -3.93 12.49 0.00
N ASN A 106 -4.96 12.24 -0.80
CA ASN A 106 -6.33 12.68 -0.52
C ASN A 106 -7.34 11.51 -0.42
N GLY A 107 -6.95 10.32 -0.85
CA GLY A 107 -7.72 9.07 -0.83
C GLY A 107 -8.64 8.90 -2.04
N ASP A 108 -8.40 9.59 -3.16
CA ASP A 108 -9.24 9.52 -4.38
C ASP A 108 -8.78 8.46 -5.39
N GLY A 109 -7.73 7.71 -5.07
CA GLY A 109 -7.17 6.65 -5.90
C GLY A 109 -6.22 7.15 -6.98
N LYS A 110 -5.94 8.46 -7.06
CA LYS A 110 -5.02 9.04 -8.04
C LYS A 110 -3.72 9.47 -7.36
N ALA A 111 -2.60 9.23 -8.02
CA ALA A 111 -1.33 9.72 -7.54
C ALA A 111 -1.24 11.25 -7.73
N ASP A 112 -0.98 11.93 -6.62
CA ASP A 112 -0.72 13.35 -6.55
C ASP A 112 0.78 13.63 -6.51
N ILE A 113 1.19 14.87 -6.79
CA ILE A 113 2.58 15.28 -6.67
C ILE A 113 2.84 15.80 -5.26
N VAL A 114 3.88 15.30 -4.61
CA VAL A 114 4.48 15.92 -3.42
C VAL A 114 5.92 16.29 -3.70
N GLY A 115 6.32 17.51 -3.36
CA GLY A 115 7.68 17.99 -3.55
C GLY A 115 8.21 18.70 -2.32
N PHE A 116 9.48 18.46 -2.01
CA PHE A 116 10.20 19.12 -0.91
C PHE A 116 10.93 20.36 -1.45
N GLY A 117 10.29 21.52 -1.33
CA GLY A 117 10.59 22.71 -2.12
C GLY A 117 11.83 23.51 -1.68
N PRO A 118 12.35 24.36 -2.59
CA PRO A 118 13.47 25.27 -2.33
C PRO A 118 13.12 26.43 -1.39
N ASP A 119 11.83 26.69 -1.19
CA ASP A 119 11.24 27.77 -0.39
C ASP A 119 10.88 27.35 1.04
N ASN A 120 11.40 26.20 1.49
CA ASN A 120 11.13 25.58 2.79
C ASN A 120 9.71 25.05 2.99
N VAL A 121 8.97 24.89 1.90
CA VAL A 121 7.61 24.37 1.91
C VAL A 121 7.59 22.98 1.29
N VAL A 122 6.84 22.07 1.89
CA VAL A 122 6.42 20.83 1.22
C VAL A 122 5.15 21.15 0.44
N HIS A 123 5.25 21.05 -0.88
CA HIS A 123 4.19 21.38 -1.82
C HIS A 123 3.48 20.12 -2.26
N THR A 124 2.15 20.16 -2.29
CA THR A 124 1.30 19.08 -2.78
C THR A 124 0.45 19.59 -3.92
N SER A 125 0.36 18.86 -5.02
CA SER A 125 -0.49 19.22 -6.16
C SER A 125 -1.33 18.03 -6.57
N LEU A 126 -2.65 18.21 -6.50
CA LEU A 126 -3.62 17.15 -6.75
C LEU A 126 -3.80 16.87 -8.24
N SER A 127 -3.94 15.60 -8.59
CA SER A 127 -4.30 15.19 -9.95
C SER A 127 -5.76 15.55 -10.27
N ASN A 128 -6.01 15.98 -11.50
CA ASN A 128 -7.37 16.10 -12.02
C ASN A 128 -7.90 14.77 -12.60
N GLY A 129 -7.00 13.83 -12.91
CA GLY A 129 -7.31 12.55 -13.55
C GLY A 129 -7.34 12.58 -15.08
N ASP A 130 -7.08 13.72 -15.70
CA ASP A 130 -7.00 13.90 -17.16
C ASP A 130 -5.56 14.09 -17.67
N GLY A 131 -4.57 13.81 -16.82
CA GLY A 131 -3.16 14.07 -17.07
C GLY A 131 -2.72 15.51 -16.74
N THR A 132 -3.57 16.31 -16.09
CA THR A 132 -3.20 17.62 -15.54
C THR A 132 -3.24 17.65 -14.02
N PHE A 133 -2.52 18.62 -13.44
CA PHE A 133 -2.39 18.83 -12.00
C PHE A 133 -2.80 20.25 -11.61
N ARG A 134 -3.37 20.40 -10.41
CA ARG A 134 -3.82 21.69 -9.86
C ARG A 134 -2.66 22.53 -9.34
N ASN A 135 -2.88 23.83 -9.10
CA ASN A 135 -1.91 24.64 -8.36
C ASN A 135 -1.57 24.00 -7.00
N SER A 136 -0.30 24.07 -6.60
CA SER A 136 0.13 23.43 -5.37
C SER A 136 -0.41 24.11 -4.11
N ILE A 137 -0.63 23.31 -3.08
CA ILE A 137 -0.92 23.72 -1.71
C ILE A 137 0.32 23.42 -0.87
N GLY A 138 0.77 24.40 -0.07
CA GLY A 138 1.96 24.30 0.76
C GLY A 138 1.66 23.93 2.20
N SER A 139 2.57 23.16 2.81
CA SER A 139 2.63 22.95 4.27
C SER A 139 4.09 22.92 4.75
N THR A 140 4.32 23.12 6.05
CA THR A 140 5.66 23.19 6.64
C THR A 140 5.89 22.09 7.68
N PRO A 141 5.80 20.80 7.31
CA PRO A 141 6.02 19.68 8.24
C PRO A 141 7.49 19.51 8.65
N GLY A 142 8.42 20.15 7.92
CA GLY A 142 9.86 19.89 7.95
C GLY A 142 10.32 19.33 6.59
N PHE A 143 11.43 18.57 6.57
CA PHE A 143 11.90 17.80 5.41
C PHE A 143 12.50 18.56 4.22
N THR A 144 12.73 19.88 4.34
CA THR A 144 13.37 20.69 3.29
C THR A 144 14.82 21.01 3.63
N LYS A 145 15.56 21.47 2.62
CA LYS A 145 17.02 21.67 2.66
C LYS A 145 17.49 22.55 3.82
N ASN A 146 16.80 23.67 4.10
CA ASN A 146 17.21 24.57 5.20
C ASN A 146 16.89 24.00 6.59
N TYR A 147 16.07 22.95 6.70
CA TYR A 147 15.93 22.17 7.93
C TYR A 147 16.97 21.03 8.04
N GLY A 148 18.02 21.06 7.22
CA GLY A 148 19.14 20.11 7.23
C GLY A 148 18.97 18.91 6.30
N TRP A 149 17.84 18.79 5.59
CA TRP A 149 17.56 17.72 4.63
C TRP A 149 18.26 17.98 3.30
N ASN A 150 19.59 17.94 3.32
CA ASN A 150 20.46 18.46 2.26
C ASN A 150 20.23 17.82 0.89
N THR A 151 20.25 16.49 0.85
CA THR A 151 20.03 15.72 -0.39
C THR A 151 19.20 14.47 -0.12
N PHE A 152 18.55 13.94 -1.16
CA PHE A 152 17.89 12.64 -1.11
C PHE A 152 18.87 11.52 -0.78
N ASN A 153 20.07 11.55 -1.36
CA ASN A 153 21.06 10.51 -1.12
C ASN A 153 21.52 10.46 0.35
N ASP A 154 21.63 11.60 1.04
CA ASP A 154 22.07 11.66 2.44
C ASP A 154 20.90 11.50 3.43
N SER A 155 19.72 12.01 3.08
CA SER A 155 18.51 11.97 3.92
C SER A 155 17.29 11.68 3.06
N PRO A 156 17.05 10.39 2.73
CA PRO A 156 15.97 10.02 1.84
C PRO A 156 14.61 10.31 2.50
N ARG A 157 13.68 10.78 1.67
CA ARG A 157 12.29 11.07 2.01
C ARG A 157 11.41 10.15 1.18
N MET A 158 10.28 9.73 1.70
CA MET A 158 9.38 8.77 1.05
C MET A 158 7.95 9.10 1.41
N LEU A 159 7.05 8.60 0.58
CA LEU A 159 5.61 8.66 0.81
C LEU A 159 5.07 7.24 0.97
N ALA A 160 4.25 7.03 2.00
CA ALA A 160 3.51 5.79 2.20
C ALA A 160 2.35 6.03 3.17
N ASP A 161 1.26 5.28 3.04
CA ASP A 161 0.23 5.24 4.08
C ASP A 161 0.74 4.39 5.26
N ILE A 162 1.19 5.07 6.31
CA ILE A 162 1.66 4.42 7.54
C ILE A 162 0.62 4.53 8.65
N SER A 163 -0.40 5.36 8.46
CA SER A 163 -1.48 5.58 9.41
C SER A 163 -2.65 4.60 9.20
N GLY A 164 -2.73 3.96 8.03
CA GLY A 164 -3.78 3.05 7.61
C GLY A 164 -5.09 3.77 7.29
N ASP A 165 -5.02 5.03 6.85
CA ASP A 165 -6.17 5.87 6.50
C ASP A 165 -6.43 5.96 4.98
N GLY A 166 -5.62 5.25 4.18
CA GLY A 166 -5.69 5.24 2.72
C GLY A 166 -5.03 6.43 2.06
N LYS A 167 -4.30 7.28 2.80
CA LYS A 167 -3.64 8.48 2.29
C LYS A 167 -2.15 8.43 2.60
N ALA A 168 -1.35 8.95 1.70
CA ALA A 168 0.09 8.94 1.87
C ALA A 168 0.53 9.95 2.93
N ASP A 169 1.40 9.48 3.82
CA ASP A 169 2.14 10.25 4.81
C ASP A 169 3.60 10.44 4.37
N ILE A 170 4.34 11.33 5.05
CA ILE A 170 5.77 11.53 4.80
C ILE A 170 6.60 10.77 5.83
N VAL A 171 7.60 10.04 5.34
CA VAL A 171 8.66 9.46 6.16
C VAL A 171 10.01 9.95 5.65
N GLY A 172 10.83 10.47 6.55
CA GLY A 172 12.19 10.90 6.24
C GLY A 172 13.20 10.20 7.14
N PHE A 173 14.25 9.66 6.53
CA PHE A 173 15.37 9.04 7.23
C PHE A 173 16.45 10.09 7.40
N TYR A 174 16.57 10.63 8.60
CA TYR A 174 17.58 11.63 8.94
C TYR A 174 18.82 10.96 9.56
N SER A 175 19.79 11.76 10.01
CA SER A 175 21.07 11.26 10.51
C SER A 175 20.92 10.38 11.76
N ASP A 176 20.09 10.81 12.71
CA ASP A 176 19.87 10.15 13.99
C ASP A 176 18.50 9.46 14.08
N LYS A 177 17.47 10.07 13.50
CA LYS A 177 16.06 9.66 13.64
C LYS A 177 15.36 9.48 12.31
N ILE A 178 14.26 8.74 12.36
CA ILE A 178 13.26 8.73 11.30
C ILE A 178 12.13 9.67 11.70
N PHE A 179 11.88 10.66 10.87
CA PHE A 179 10.83 11.64 11.05
C PHE A 179 9.61 11.21 10.24
N VAL A 180 8.46 11.30 10.88
CA VAL A 180 7.16 10.90 10.33
C VAL A 180 6.24 12.10 10.39
N SER A 181 5.57 12.41 9.29
CA SER A 181 4.53 13.44 9.26
C SER A 181 3.26 12.90 8.63
N ILE A 182 2.21 12.88 9.43
CA ILE A 182 0.90 12.35 9.05
C ILE A 182 0.12 13.38 8.22
N GLY A 183 -0.56 12.93 7.18
CA GLY A 183 -1.46 13.74 6.37
C GLY A 183 -2.60 14.35 7.20
N ASN A 184 -3.02 15.56 6.85
CA ASN A 184 -4.22 16.19 7.42
C ASN A 184 -5.51 15.81 6.66
N GLY A 185 -5.39 15.07 5.56
CA GLY A 185 -6.51 14.71 4.69
C GLY A 185 -7.02 15.86 3.79
N ASN A 186 -6.36 17.02 3.82
CA ASN A 186 -6.64 18.20 2.98
C ASN A 186 -5.42 18.58 2.13
N SER A 187 -4.63 17.59 1.71
CA SER A 187 -3.39 17.76 0.93
C SER A 187 -2.23 18.48 1.65
N THR A 188 -2.35 18.69 2.95
CA THR A 188 -1.27 19.22 3.82
C THR A 188 -0.81 18.18 4.83
N PHE A 189 0.35 18.42 5.44
CA PHE A 189 0.99 17.52 6.38
C PHE A 189 1.21 18.16 7.76
N LYS A 190 1.15 17.36 8.83
CA LYS A 190 1.38 17.81 10.22
C LYS A 190 2.85 18.06 10.50
N ALA A 191 3.18 18.74 11.60
CA ALA A 191 4.56 18.80 12.07
C ALA A 191 5.14 17.39 12.27
N ALA A 192 6.38 17.17 11.87
CA ALA A 192 7.02 15.86 11.95
C ALA A 192 7.24 15.40 13.40
N THR A 193 6.98 14.13 13.65
CA THR A 193 7.32 13.42 14.89
C THR A 193 8.52 12.52 14.66
N ALA A 194 9.45 12.47 15.61
CA ALA A 194 10.68 11.69 15.47
C ALA A 194 10.58 10.31 16.12
N THR A 195 11.18 9.30 15.48
CA THR A 195 11.21 7.89 15.89
C THR A 195 12.61 7.30 15.68
N THR A 196 12.91 6.15 16.29
CA THR A 196 14.26 5.53 16.26
C THR A 196 14.25 4.02 15.97
N PRO A 197 13.86 3.57 14.77
CA PRO A 197 13.85 2.15 14.42
C PRO A 197 15.20 1.61 13.92
N GLY A 198 16.28 2.39 13.94
CA GLY A 198 17.66 1.90 13.69
C GLY A 198 18.19 1.98 12.24
N PHE A 199 17.41 2.52 11.29
CA PHE A 199 17.81 2.63 9.87
C PHE A 199 18.36 4.02 9.49
N THR A 200 19.20 4.59 10.36
CA THR A 200 19.72 5.97 10.20
C THR A 200 21.24 5.99 10.01
N LYS A 201 21.77 7.14 9.59
CA LYS A 201 23.21 7.31 9.30
C LYS A 201 24.08 6.93 10.49
N ASN A 202 23.65 7.24 11.70
CA ASN A 202 24.34 6.90 12.94
C ASN A 202 24.43 5.38 13.21
N TYR A 203 23.60 4.57 12.54
CA TYR A 203 23.65 3.10 12.58
C TYR A 203 24.26 2.49 11.31
N GLY A 204 25.04 3.27 10.55
CA GLY A 204 25.77 2.79 9.37
C GLY A 204 25.05 2.94 8.03
N TRP A 205 23.83 3.50 8.01
CA TRP A 205 23.06 3.74 6.77
C TRP A 205 23.49 5.04 6.08
N THR A 206 24.73 5.08 5.60
CA THR A 206 25.42 6.34 5.28
C THR A 206 24.80 7.13 4.11
N ASN A 207 24.28 6.45 3.08
CA ASN A 207 23.66 7.09 1.91
C ASN A 207 22.76 6.12 1.14
N PHE A 208 21.78 6.65 0.39
CA PHE A 208 20.74 5.86 -0.27
C PHE A 208 21.29 4.93 -1.35
N ASN A 209 22.31 5.38 -2.10
CA ASN A 209 22.89 4.59 -3.18
C ASN A 209 23.54 3.29 -2.68
N GLU A 210 24.27 3.35 -1.56
CA GLU A 210 24.92 2.18 -0.97
C GLU A 210 23.99 1.38 -0.04
N PHE A 211 23.13 2.07 0.70
CA PHE A 211 22.28 1.50 1.75
C PHE A 211 20.81 1.86 1.54
N PRO A 212 20.13 1.39 0.49
CA PRO A 212 18.76 1.82 0.18
C PRO A 212 17.82 1.57 1.36
N ARG A 213 17.03 2.59 1.71
CA ARG A 213 15.83 2.42 2.55
C ARG A 213 14.65 2.39 1.61
N MET A 214 13.65 1.57 1.90
CA MET A 214 12.43 1.50 1.11
C MET A 214 11.26 1.36 2.06
N LEU A 215 10.15 1.99 1.72
CA LEU A 215 8.87 1.69 2.34
C LEU A 215 8.10 0.76 1.42
N GLY A 216 7.70 -0.38 1.96
CA GLY A 216 6.62 -1.15 1.39
C GLY A 216 5.33 -0.49 1.83
N ASN A 217 4.61 0.11 0.89
CA ASN A 217 3.23 0.46 1.15
C ASN A 217 2.35 -0.70 0.68
N GLN A 218 1.41 -1.13 1.50
CA GLN A 218 0.32 -2.01 1.07
C GLN A 218 -0.68 -1.23 0.16
N SER A 219 -0.57 0.10 0.05
CA SER A 219 -1.48 0.99 -0.70
C SER A 219 -0.82 1.99 -1.68
N LEU A 220 0.40 1.75 -2.20
CA LEU A 220 0.91 2.61 -3.30
C LEU A 220 -0.01 2.42 -4.52
N GLY A 221 -0.71 3.50 -4.90
CA GLY A 221 -1.69 3.51 -5.98
C GLY A 221 -1.22 2.85 -7.28
N GLY A 222 -2.15 2.20 -7.96
CA GLY A 222 -2.04 1.93 -9.39
C GLY A 222 -1.60 0.54 -9.83
N PHE A 223 -1.39 -0.41 -8.91
CA PHE A 223 -1.84 -1.77 -9.22
C PHE A 223 -2.97 -2.02 -8.25
N ALA A 224 -4.19 -1.78 -8.73
CA ALA A 224 -5.32 -2.47 -8.14
C ALA A 224 -4.88 -3.93 -7.90
N SER A 225 -5.12 -4.49 -6.70
CA SER A 225 -5.46 -5.91 -6.67
C SER A 225 -6.38 -6.12 -7.85
N PRO A 226 -6.00 -6.96 -8.84
CA PRO A 226 -6.46 -6.86 -10.21
C PRO A 226 -7.92 -6.45 -10.18
N SER A 227 -8.22 -5.23 -10.62
CA SER A 227 -9.58 -4.93 -11.03
C SER A 227 -9.82 -5.99 -12.08
N VAL A 228 -10.60 -7.00 -11.69
CA VAL A 228 -11.01 -8.07 -12.58
C VAL A 228 -11.51 -7.35 -13.82
N PRO A 229 -10.93 -7.63 -15.01
CA PRO A 229 -11.43 -7.06 -16.25
C PRO A 229 -12.95 -7.20 -16.22
N SER A 230 -13.69 -6.14 -16.56
CA SER A 230 -15.16 -6.10 -16.54
C SER A 230 -15.83 -7.08 -17.52
N ASN A 231 -15.12 -8.13 -17.92
CA ASN A 231 -15.40 -9.08 -18.97
C ASN A 231 -14.86 -10.50 -18.63
N LEU A 232 -14.27 -10.73 -17.45
CA LEU A 232 -13.88 -12.08 -17.01
C LEU A 232 -14.53 -12.41 -15.67
N ASP A 233 -15.66 -13.09 -15.78
CA ASP A 233 -16.37 -13.86 -14.75
C ASP A 233 -17.01 -13.10 -13.59
N THR A 234 -18.32 -13.27 -13.50
CA THR A 234 -19.24 -12.88 -12.42
C THR A 234 -18.95 -13.55 -11.07
N GLU A 235 -17.71 -13.99 -10.82
CA GLU A 235 -17.29 -14.70 -9.62
C GLU A 235 -16.12 -13.95 -8.94
N ILE A 236 -16.45 -13.28 -7.84
CA ILE A 236 -15.54 -12.45 -7.03
C ILE A 236 -14.44 -13.29 -6.34
N ILE A 237 -14.63 -14.61 -6.28
CA ILE A 237 -13.60 -15.58 -5.92
C ILE A 237 -13.30 -16.41 -7.18
N PRO A 238 -12.08 -16.32 -7.75
CA PRO A 238 -11.71 -17.15 -8.89
C PRO A 238 -11.87 -18.65 -8.58
N LYS A 239 -12.25 -19.47 -9.58
CA LYS A 239 -12.33 -20.96 -9.50
C LYS A 239 -10.97 -21.65 -9.36
N TRP A 240 -10.05 -21.03 -8.64
CA TRP A 240 -8.74 -21.55 -8.30
C TRP A 240 -8.84 -22.61 -7.20
N SER A 241 -7.83 -23.47 -7.14
CA SER A 241 -7.68 -24.35 -6.00
C SER A 241 -7.46 -23.54 -4.72
N LYS A 242 -7.80 -24.12 -3.57
CA LYS A 242 -7.57 -23.49 -2.27
C LYS A 242 -6.11 -23.10 -2.05
N ASP A 243 -5.16 -23.89 -2.56
CA ASP A 243 -3.73 -23.57 -2.50
C ASP A 243 -3.37 -22.36 -3.38
N GLN A 244 -3.95 -22.25 -4.57
CA GLN A 244 -3.75 -21.08 -5.44
C GLN A 244 -4.34 -19.81 -4.82
N GLN A 245 -5.53 -19.90 -4.23
CA GLN A 245 -6.15 -18.78 -3.50
C GLN A 245 -5.30 -18.35 -2.29
N ARG A 246 -4.78 -19.32 -1.52
CA ARG A 246 -3.89 -19.06 -0.38
C ARG A 246 -2.59 -18.38 -0.82
N ASN A 247 -1.96 -18.88 -1.88
CA ASN A 247 -0.72 -18.33 -2.42
C ASN A 247 -0.94 -16.92 -2.99
N TRP A 248 -2.10 -16.66 -3.61
CA TRP A 248 -2.47 -15.33 -4.11
C TRP A 248 -2.54 -14.27 -2.99
N LEU A 249 -3.00 -14.64 -1.80
CA LEU A 249 -2.97 -13.76 -0.61
C LEU A 249 -1.62 -13.73 0.12
N GLY A 250 -0.61 -14.44 -0.39
CA GLY A 250 0.71 -14.54 0.21
C GLY A 250 0.73 -15.25 1.57
N ILE A 251 -0.24 -16.12 1.85
CA ILE A 251 -0.34 -16.83 3.13
C ILE A 251 0.61 -18.03 3.15
N ASN A 252 1.54 -18.02 4.09
CA ASN A 252 2.46 -19.14 4.31
C ASN A 252 2.12 -19.88 5.62
N PRO A 253 1.34 -20.97 5.56
CA PRO A 253 0.93 -21.73 6.76
C PRO A 253 2.10 -22.45 7.44
N ASN A 254 3.29 -22.47 6.82
CA ASN A 254 4.50 -23.00 7.39
C ASN A 254 5.38 -21.92 8.04
N SER A 255 4.92 -20.67 8.12
CA SER A 255 5.65 -19.60 8.79
C SER A 255 5.58 -19.74 10.31
N SER A 256 6.49 -19.09 11.02
CA SER A 256 6.50 -19.06 12.49
C SER A 256 5.24 -18.43 13.08
N ALA A 257 4.48 -17.65 12.29
CA ALA A 257 3.19 -17.09 12.70
C ALA A 257 2.15 -18.18 13.01
N TYR A 258 2.19 -19.29 12.26
CA TYR A 258 1.29 -20.43 12.40
C TYR A 258 1.93 -21.64 13.10
N LEU A 259 3.27 -21.70 13.19
CA LEU A 259 3.99 -22.87 13.71
C LEU A 259 4.72 -22.67 15.05
N SER A 260 4.94 -21.44 15.51
CA SER A 260 5.77 -21.22 16.70
C SER A 260 5.05 -21.60 18.00
N SER A 261 5.79 -22.23 18.93
CA SER A 261 5.36 -22.48 20.32
C SER A 261 5.05 -21.20 21.10
N GLY A 262 5.44 -20.03 20.57
CA GLY A 262 5.04 -18.74 21.09
C GLY A 262 3.55 -18.46 20.88
N ASN A 263 2.95 -18.91 19.78
CA ASN A 263 1.51 -18.79 19.52
C ASN A 263 0.74 -19.70 20.49
N LYS A 264 0.20 -19.10 21.55
CA LYS A 264 -0.50 -19.82 22.61
C LYS A 264 -1.67 -20.66 22.10
N PHE A 265 -2.25 -20.33 20.96
CA PHE A 265 -3.39 -21.05 20.38
C PHE A 265 -2.95 -22.31 19.63
N VAL A 266 -1.88 -22.20 18.83
CA VAL A 266 -1.20 -23.34 18.20
C VAL A 266 -0.66 -24.31 19.27
N ALA A 267 -0.12 -23.77 20.37
CA ALA A 267 0.39 -24.56 21.48
C ALA A 267 -0.72 -25.19 22.35
N ALA A 268 -1.85 -24.50 22.56
CA ALA A 268 -2.96 -24.98 23.38
C ALA A 268 -3.72 -26.17 22.76
N ASN A 269 -3.76 -26.26 21.42
CA ASN A 269 -4.40 -27.36 20.72
C ASN A 269 -3.46 -28.57 20.47
N GLY A 270 -2.17 -28.47 20.80
CA GLY A 270 -1.18 -29.55 20.60
C GLY A 270 -0.88 -29.88 19.14
N SER A 271 -1.45 -29.14 18.19
CA SER A 271 -1.33 -29.34 16.75
C SER A 271 -0.30 -28.38 16.15
N GLY A 272 0.97 -28.56 16.49
CA GLY A 272 2.04 -27.96 15.70
C GLY A 272 1.98 -28.48 14.27
N GLY A 273 1.57 -27.64 13.31
CA GLY A 273 1.44 -27.99 11.89
C GLY A 273 0.07 -27.70 11.29
N THR A 274 -0.03 -27.87 9.96
CA THR A 274 -1.09 -27.57 8.96
C THR A 274 -2.59 -27.75 9.31
N SER A 275 -2.97 -28.15 10.52
CA SER A 275 -4.35 -28.22 10.99
C SER A 275 -4.87 -26.82 11.32
N LEU A 276 -5.28 -26.09 10.29
CA LEU A 276 -5.71 -24.70 10.38
C LEU A 276 -7.11 -24.59 11.05
N TRP A 277 -7.18 -24.68 12.37
CA TRP A 277 -8.39 -24.25 13.09
C TRP A 277 -8.65 -22.76 12.82
N CYS A 278 -9.92 -22.33 12.84
CA CYS A 278 -10.28 -20.94 12.50
C CYS A 278 -9.54 -19.92 13.37
N THR A 279 -9.42 -20.19 14.68
CA THR A 279 -8.74 -19.33 15.65
C THR A 279 -7.24 -19.28 15.42
N ASP A 280 -6.61 -20.43 15.20
CA ASP A 280 -5.17 -20.55 14.95
C ASP A 280 -4.78 -19.87 13.65
N TYR A 281 -5.61 -20.07 12.61
CA TYR A 281 -5.48 -19.43 11.32
C TYR A 281 -5.60 -17.91 11.43
N ALA A 282 -6.67 -17.38 12.03
CA ALA A 282 -6.89 -15.95 12.13
C ALA A 282 -5.75 -15.27 12.90
N TYR A 283 -5.33 -15.85 14.02
CA TYR A 283 -4.16 -15.38 14.77
C TYR A 283 -2.88 -15.37 13.94
N GLY A 284 -2.58 -16.50 13.29
CA GLY A 284 -1.38 -16.62 12.46
C GLY A 284 -1.40 -15.62 11.31
N ARG A 285 -2.57 -15.39 10.69
CA ARG A 285 -2.72 -14.39 9.62
C ARG A 285 -2.48 -12.98 10.12
N ALA A 286 -3.00 -12.64 11.29
CA ALA A 286 -2.80 -11.34 11.90
C ALA A 286 -1.34 -11.09 12.31
N ILE A 287 -0.63 -12.13 12.77
CA ILE A 287 0.82 -12.07 13.05
C ILE A 287 1.62 -11.94 11.75
N GLU A 288 1.25 -12.70 10.71
CA GLU A 288 1.91 -12.69 9.40
C GLU A 288 1.80 -11.32 8.71
N THR A 289 0.68 -10.60 8.90
CA THR A 289 0.51 -9.23 8.42
C THR A 289 1.21 -8.18 9.30
N GLY A 290 1.80 -8.58 10.43
CA GLY A 290 2.53 -7.69 11.34
C GLY A 290 1.65 -6.77 12.19
N LEU A 291 0.33 -6.95 12.12
CA LEU A 291 -0.66 -6.10 12.79
C LEU A 291 -1.04 -6.61 14.18
N PHE A 292 -0.55 -7.79 14.54
CA PHE A 292 -0.93 -8.46 15.76
C PHE A 292 0.27 -9.00 16.51
N GLN A 293 0.42 -8.55 17.76
CA GLN A 293 1.48 -9.01 18.64
C GLN A 293 0.94 -9.97 19.68
N ASN A 294 1.47 -11.19 19.63
CA ASN A 294 1.12 -12.24 20.54
C ASN A 294 1.50 -11.86 22.00
N ASN A 295 0.60 -12.15 22.95
CA ASN A 295 0.69 -11.79 24.38
C ASN A 295 0.64 -10.28 24.71
N GLN A 296 0.29 -9.40 23.77
CA GLN A 296 0.10 -7.96 24.01
C GLN A 296 -1.23 -7.48 23.42
N GLY A 297 -1.74 -6.34 23.91
CA GLY A 297 -2.96 -5.72 23.39
C GLY A 297 -4.16 -6.69 23.30
N ILE A 298 -4.88 -6.65 22.17
CA ILE A 298 -6.01 -7.54 21.89
C ILE A 298 -5.57 -9.01 21.93
N GLY A 299 -4.35 -9.34 21.53
CA GLY A 299 -3.84 -10.72 21.56
C GLY A 299 -3.55 -11.31 22.93
N LYS A 300 -3.56 -10.48 23.98
CA LYS A 300 -3.64 -10.96 25.38
C LYS A 300 -5.08 -11.21 25.82
N THR A 301 -6.03 -10.46 25.25
CA THR A 301 -7.42 -10.39 25.69
C THR A 301 -8.28 -11.47 25.05
N VAL A 302 -8.20 -11.64 23.73
CA VAL A 302 -8.99 -12.66 23.03
C VAL A 302 -8.31 -14.01 23.12
N SER A 303 -9.10 -15.05 23.38
CA SER A 303 -8.61 -16.40 23.57
C SER A 303 -9.71 -17.44 23.40
N LEU A 304 -9.31 -18.70 23.15
CA LEU A 304 -10.19 -19.86 23.05
C LEU A 304 -11.19 -19.67 21.90
N ASN A 305 -12.46 -20.04 22.13
CA ASN A 305 -13.50 -20.09 21.11
C ASN A 305 -13.81 -18.71 20.53
N ALA A 306 -13.82 -18.64 19.20
CA ALA A 306 -14.05 -17.42 18.42
C ALA A 306 -15.34 -16.67 18.81
N GLY A 307 -16.41 -17.40 19.10
CA GLY A 307 -17.72 -16.82 19.45
C GLY A 307 -17.78 -16.14 20.82
N SER A 308 -16.65 -15.99 21.51
CA SER A 308 -16.55 -15.22 22.75
C SER A 308 -15.51 -14.10 22.67
N TRP A 309 -14.85 -13.91 21.53
CA TRP A 309 -13.78 -12.92 21.41
C TRP A 309 -14.30 -11.49 21.49
N ASP A 310 -15.48 -11.24 20.95
CA ASP A 310 -16.18 -9.96 21.02
C ASP A 310 -16.64 -9.64 22.45
N ASP A 311 -17.07 -10.66 23.21
CA ASP A 311 -17.35 -10.54 24.64
C ASP A 311 -16.08 -10.22 25.45
N GLN A 312 -14.97 -10.90 25.13
CA GLN A 312 -13.69 -10.75 25.83
C GLN A 312 -13.08 -9.34 25.67
N ILE A 313 -13.21 -8.71 24.49
CA ILE A 313 -12.74 -7.33 24.30
C ILE A 313 -13.70 -6.28 24.88
N GLY A 314 -14.92 -6.68 25.25
CA GLY A 314 -15.98 -5.79 25.68
C GLY A 314 -16.69 -5.10 24.51
N LEU A 315 -18.02 -5.01 24.61
CA LEU A 315 -18.91 -4.54 23.54
C LEU A 315 -18.58 -3.15 22.96
N SER A 316 -17.95 -2.26 23.72
CA SER A 316 -17.51 -0.94 23.23
C SER A 316 -16.39 -1.02 22.19
N ASN A 317 -15.61 -2.10 22.21
CA ASN A 317 -14.50 -2.35 21.30
C ASN A 317 -14.92 -3.15 20.07
N VAL A 318 -16.10 -3.77 20.09
CA VAL A 318 -16.71 -4.44 18.95
C VAL A 318 -17.17 -3.43 17.91
N LYS A 319 -16.88 -3.70 16.63
CA LYS A 319 -17.28 -2.89 15.48
C LYS A 319 -18.26 -3.64 14.60
N TYR A 320 -18.99 -2.91 13.76
CA TYR A 320 -20.05 -3.46 12.89
C TYR A 320 -19.86 -3.07 11.42
N THR A 321 -18.74 -2.43 11.11
CA THR A 321 -18.36 -2.06 9.74
C THR A 321 -17.14 -2.90 9.37
N PRO A 322 -17.13 -3.53 8.18
CA PRO A 322 -15.95 -4.28 7.75
C PRO A 322 -14.79 -3.31 7.51
N ARG A 323 -13.58 -3.71 7.93
CA ARG A 323 -12.33 -3.01 7.66
C ARG A 323 -11.28 -4.03 7.26
N VAL A 324 -10.48 -3.72 6.24
CA VAL A 324 -9.31 -4.54 5.90
C VAL A 324 -8.42 -4.69 7.13
N ASN A 325 -7.85 -5.89 7.31
CA ASN A 325 -7.03 -6.25 8.46
C ASN A 325 -7.78 -6.22 9.81
N SER A 326 -9.03 -6.69 9.81
CA SER A 326 -9.77 -6.95 11.04
C SER A 326 -10.15 -8.42 11.14
N PHE A 327 -10.43 -8.88 12.36
CA PHE A 327 -11.16 -10.13 12.53
C PHE A 327 -12.64 -9.90 12.27
N ILE A 328 -13.27 -10.83 11.56
CA ILE A 328 -14.72 -10.98 11.53
C ILE A 328 -15.09 -12.12 12.49
N ILE A 329 -16.03 -11.86 13.39
CA ILE A 329 -16.49 -12.78 14.43
C ILE A 329 -17.95 -13.14 14.16
N PHE A 330 -18.21 -14.44 14.20
CA PHE A 330 -19.55 -15.02 14.17
C PHE A 330 -19.78 -15.74 15.50
N ASP A 331 -20.74 -15.25 16.29
CA ASP A 331 -21.13 -15.95 17.52
C ASP A 331 -21.71 -17.31 17.18
N GLY A 332 -21.63 -18.24 18.12
CA GLY A 332 -22.21 -19.57 17.94
C GLY A 332 -23.68 -19.50 17.55
N GLU A 333 -24.07 -20.37 16.61
CA GLU A 333 -25.46 -20.48 16.11
C GLU A 333 -26.02 -19.21 15.42
N THR A 334 -25.16 -18.24 15.07
CA THR A 334 -25.52 -17.03 14.31
C THR A 334 -24.62 -16.83 13.08
N GLY A 335 -25.00 -15.97 12.14
CA GLY A 335 -24.12 -15.57 11.03
C GLY A 335 -23.62 -16.69 10.10
N GLY A 336 -24.32 -17.84 10.07
CA GLY A 336 -24.01 -18.98 9.20
C GLY A 336 -23.13 -20.06 9.83
N THR A 337 -22.82 -19.99 11.13
CA THR A 337 -22.22 -21.12 11.87
C THR A 337 -23.28 -21.95 12.57
N THR A 338 -23.19 -23.28 12.48
CA THR A 338 -23.98 -24.24 13.28
C THR A 338 -23.25 -24.71 14.53
N ASP A 339 -22.04 -24.20 14.77
CA ASP A 339 -21.19 -24.57 15.90
C ASP A 339 -21.38 -23.57 17.04
N SER A 340 -21.68 -24.05 18.24
CA SER A 340 -21.85 -23.24 19.44
C SER A 340 -20.56 -22.53 19.89
N ARG A 341 -19.40 -22.92 19.35
CA ARG A 341 -18.10 -22.26 19.59
C ARG A 341 -17.90 -20.98 18.76
N GLY A 342 -18.77 -20.70 17.80
CA GLY A 342 -18.62 -19.57 16.88
C GLY A 342 -17.54 -19.78 15.81
N HIS A 343 -17.29 -18.75 15.01
CA HIS A 343 -16.31 -18.77 13.94
C HIS A 343 -15.58 -17.44 13.80
N VAL A 344 -14.34 -17.49 13.29
CA VAL A 344 -13.52 -16.29 13.01
C VAL A 344 -12.86 -16.41 11.65
N GLY A 345 -12.88 -15.31 10.91
CA GLY A 345 -12.11 -15.11 9.70
C GLY A 345 -11.30 -13.82 9.76
N PHE A 346 -10.50 -13.57 8.72
CA PHE A 346 -9.71 -12.36 8.55
C PHE A 346 -10.21 -11.58 7.34
N VAL A 347 -10.46 -10.29 7.49
CA VAL A 347 -10.92 -9.43 6.39
C VAL A 347 -9.73 -9.03 5.52
N GLU A 348 -9.66 -9.60 4.32
CA GLU A 348 -8.56 -9.37 3.36
C GLU A 348 -8.82 -8.14 2.48
N GLN A 349 -10.09 -7.88 2.13
CA GLN A 349 -10.46 -6.76 1.27
C GLN A 349 -11.87 -6.25 1.58
N VAL A 350 -12.08 -4.94 1.47
CA VAL A 350 -13.42 -4.31 1.47
C VAL A 350 -13.57 -3.58 0.13
N TYR A 351 -14.66 -3.85 -0.57
CA TYR A 351 -14.95 -3.27 -1.88
C TYR A 351 -15.76 -1.98 -1.75
N ALA A 352 -15.74 -1.15 -2.80
CA ALA A 352 -16.41 0.15 -2.81
C ALA A 352 -17.94 0.06 -2.62
N ASP A 353 -18.55 -1.07 -3.00
CA ASP A 353 -19.97 -1.34 -2.79
C ASP A 353 -20.32 -1.77 -1.35
N GLY A 354 -19.31 -1.87 -0.47
CA GLY A 354 -19.44 -2.30 0.93
C GLY A 354 -19.45 -3.82 1.13
N SER A 355 -19.38 -4.61 0.06
CA SER A 355 -19.10 -6.04 0.14
C SER A 355 -17.64 -6.27 0.53
N PHE A 356 -17.27 -7.47 0.97
CA PHE A 356 -15.91 -7.72 1.45
C PHE A 356 -15.50 -9.18 1.32
N LEU A 357 -14.19 -9.39 1.14
CA LEU A 357 -13.56 -10.70 1.05
C LEU A 357 -12.94 -11.06 2.39
N ILE A 358 -13.23 -12.26 2.86
CA ILE A 358 -12.61 -12.83 4.05
C ILE A 358 -11.83 -14.09 3.69
N SER A 359 -10.72 -14.29 4.38
CA SER A 359 -10.01 -15.56 4.42
C SER A 359 -10.29 -16.25 5.75
N GLU A 360 -10.47 -17.56 5.69
CA GLU A 360 -10.81 -18.34 6.87
C GLU A 360 -10.30 -19.77 6.72
N SER A 361 -10.36 -20.51 7.82
CA SER A 361 -10.10 -21.94 7.79
C SER A 361 -11.07 -22.68 8.69
N ASN A 362 -11.26 -23.97 8.43
CA ASN A 362 -12.20 -24.81 9.16
C ASN A 362 -13.64 -24.30 9.05
N TRP A 363 -14.00 -23.73 7.89
CA TRP A 363 -15.36 -23.37 7.51
C TRP A 363 -15.78 -24.16 6.26
N GLY A 364 -16.88 -24.91 6.34
CA GLY A 364 -17.39 -25.74 5.23
C GLY A 364 -16.50 -26.90 4.77
N ASN A 365 -15.27 -27.01 5.26
CA ASN A 365 -14.32 -28.10 5.01
C ASN A 365 -13.39 -28.24 6.22
N TYR A 366 -13.34 -29.44 6.81
CA TYR A 366 -12.61 -29.70 8.05
C TYR A 366 -11.12 -29.37 7.88
N LEU A 367 -10.61 -28.46 8.72
CA LEU A 367 -9.22 -27.97 8.73
C LEU A 367 -8.71 -27.38 7.39
N GLY A 368 -9.62 -27.00 6.48
CA GLY A 368 -9.27 -26.46 5.18
C GLY A 368 -9.39 -24.94 5.11
N PHE A 369 -8.43 -24.31 4.46
CA PHE A 369 -8.49 -22.89 4.05
C PHE A 369 -9.66 -22.64 3.09
N GLY A 370 -10.23 -21.44 3.13
CA GLY A 370 -11.25 -20.99 2.20
C GLY A 370 -11.34 -19.47 2.14
N LEU A 371 -11.95 -18.99 1.04
CA LEU A 371 -12.35 -17.61 0.87
C LEU A 371 -13.88 -17.52 0.86
N ARG A 372 -14.40 -16.45 1.45
CA ARG A 372 -15.79 -16.06 1.31
C ARG A 372 -15.88 -14.60 0.91
N HIS A 373 -16.72 -14.35 -0.09
CA HIS A 373 -17.17 -13.01 -0.41
C HIS A 373 -18.53 -12.79 0.24
N LEU A 374 -18.60 -11.75 1.06
CA LEU A 374 -19.77 -11.40 1.84
C LEU A 374 -20.36 -10.10 1.32
N SER A 375 -21.68 -10.06 1.17
CA SER A 375 -22.38 -8.92 0.61
C SER A 375 -22.35 -7.72 1.56
N ALA A 376 -22.53 -6.53 0.98
CA ALA A 376 -22.73 -5.31 1.74
C ALA A 376 -23.92 -5.47 2.71
N GLY A 377 -23.74 -5.00 3.95
CA GLY A 377 -24.76 -5.12 5.00
C GLY A 377 -24.82 -6.49 5.68
N THR A 378 -23.86 -7.39 5.42
CA THR A 378 -23.68 -8.62 6.22
C THR A 378 -23.57 -8.26 7.70
N LYS A 379 -24.49 -8.78 8.52
CA LYS A 379 -24.50 -8.55 9.96
C LYS A 379 -23.44 -9.42 10.62
N ALA A 380 -22.30 -8.81 10.93
CA ALA A 380 -21.21 -9.46 11.64
C ALA A 380 -20.57 -8.49 12.63
N LYS A 381 -19.83 -9.06 13.58
CA LYS A 381 -19.02 -8.31 14.53
C LYS A 381 -17.58 -8.30 14.04
N PHE A 382 -16.89 -7.19 14.26
CA PHE A 382 -15.51 -7.03 13.86
C PHE A 382 -14.64 -6.58 15.02
N ILE A 383 -13.41 -7.07 15.04
CA ILE A 383 -12.36 -6.66 15.97
C ILE A 383 -11.24 -6.06 15.13
N TYR A 384 -11.03 -4.75 15.25
CA TYR A 384 -9.94 -4.06 14.55
C TYR A 384 -8.63 -4.35 15.28
N LEU A 385 -7.58 -4.61 14.51
CA LEU A 385 -6.28 -5.06 15.01
C LEU A 385 -5.26 -3.93 15.08
#